data_AF-A0A521X6M4-F1
#
_entry.id   AF-A0A521X6M4-F1
#
_cell.length_a   1.000
_cell.length_b   1.000
_cell.length_c   1.000
_cell.angle_alpha   90.00
_cell.angle_beta   90.00
_cell.angle_gamma   90.00
#
_symmetry.space_group_name_H-M   'P 1'
#
loop_
_entity.id
_entity.type
_entity.pdbx_description
1 polymer ?
#
loop_
_entity_poly.entity_id
_entity_poly.type
_entity_poly.pdbx_seq_one_letter_code
_entity_poly.pdbx_strand_id
1 'polypeptide(L)'
;MTLLKKLVIASFIGTAMIATAPTAMAKPAGKIENQSQEGVLAAFDESIAAAEAVLEGLNSGADKEALLEKMKDAKQALNRIESATVNREKERANALLKQARAELLKGDTEASKASMIETVAKFKSLKQIFVSF
;
A
#
# COMPACT_ATOMS: atom_id res chain seq x y z
N MET A 1 3.43 7.29 -44.63
CA MET A 1 3.36 7.96 -43.32
C MET A 1 3.00 6.97 -42.23
N THR A 2 3.97 6.30 -41.59
CA THR A 2 3.70 5.43 -40.42
C THR A 2 4.96 5.12 -39.60
N LEU A 3 5.93 6.04 -39.51
CA LEU A 3 7.14 5.83 -38.70
C LEU A 3 7.56 7.05 -37.84
N LEU A 4 6.73 8.09 -37.76
CA LEU A 4 7.12 9.38 -37.18
C LEU A 4 6.41 9.78 -35.87
N LYS A 5 5.83 8.85 -35.11
CA LYS A 5 4.98 9.22 -33.96
C LYS A 5 5.31 8.68 -32.58
N LYS A 6 6.39 7.92 -32.34
CA LYS A 6 6.68 7.44 -30.98
C LYS A 6 8.18 7.39 -30.63
N LEU A 7 8.87 8.48 -30.94
CA LEU A 7 10.15 8.83 -30.31
C LEU A 7 9.93 10.18 -29.61
N VAL A 8 10.64 10.41 -28.50
CA VAL A 8 10.47 11.51 -27.51
C VAL A 8 9.39 11.13 -26.48
N ILE A 9 9.69 10.75 -25.24
CA ILE A 9 10.53 11.42 -24.25
C ILE A 9 11.27 10.37 -23.39
N ALA A 10 12.59 10.36 -23.48
CA ALA A 10 13.45 9.97 -22.38
C ALA A 10 13.95 11.27 -21.74
N SER A 11 13.79 11.41 -20.42
CA SER A 11 14.76 12.03 -19.50
C SER A 11 14.04 12.40 -18.20
N PHE A 12 14.27 11.62 -17.15
CA PHE A 12 14.66 12.15 -15.84
C PHE A 12 15.48 11.07 -15.13
N ILE A 13 16.80 11.18 -15.30
CA ILE A 13 17.79 10.57 -14.42
C ILE A 13 17.87 11.46 -13.18
N GLY A 14 17.77 10.86 -11.98
CA GLY A 14 17.82 11.59 -10.72
C GLY A 14 18.04 10.68 -9.50
N THR A 15 19.23 10.10 -9.44
CA THR A 15 19.99 9.76 -8.22
C THR A 15 19.37 8.84 -7.16
N ALA A 16 19.83 7.58 -7.14
CA ALA A 16 20.22 6.95 -5.90
C ALA A 16 21.52 6.18 -6.16
N MET A 17 22.62 6.68 -5.59
CA MET A 17 23.93 6.07 -5.69
C MET A 17 23.92 4.65 -5.12
N ILE A 18 24.66 3.80 -5.82
CA ILE A 18 25.15 2.50 -5.40
C ILE A 18 25.90 2.63 -4.07
N ALA A 19 25.49 1.86 -3.07
CA ALA A 19 26.36 1.43 -1.98
C ALA A 19 26.69 -0.06 -2.20
N THR A 20 27.74 -0.33 -2.98
CA THR A 20 28.56 -1.55 -2.84
C THR A 20 29.34 -1.40 -1.53
N ALA A 21 29.34 -2.29 -0.54
CA ALA A 21 29.87 -3.67 -0.47
C ALA A 21 29.94 -4.02 1.07
N PRO A 22 30.17 -5.27 1.54
CA PRO A 22 30.72 -6.43 0.85
C PRO A 22 29.82 -7.67 0.90
N THR A 23 30.23 -8.67 0.13
CA THR A 23 29.88 -10.08 0.24
C THR A 23 30.06 -10.56 1.70
N ALA A 24 29.03 -10.40 2.53
CA ALA A 24 28.95 -11.06 3.82
C ALA A 24 28.49 -12.50 3.57
N MET A 25 29.48 -13.40 3.45
CA MET A 25 29.47 -14.81 3.83
C MET A 25 28.07 -15.43 3.99
N ALA A 26 27.77 -16.43 3.17
CA ALA A 26 26.62 -17.32 3.36
C ALA A 26 26.50 -17.74 4.84
N LYS A 27 25.65 -17.05 5.60
CA LYS A 27 25.26 -17.42 6.95
C LYS A 27 24.28 -18.58 6.81
N PRO A 28 24.29 -19.54 7.76
CA PRO A 28 23.34 -20.66 7.74
C PRO A 28 21.92 -20.10 7.68
N ALA A 29 21.01 -20.81 7.01
CA ALA A 29 19.60 -20.47 6.83
C ALA A 29 18.88 -20.26 8.19
N GLY A 30 19.15 -19.14 8.83
CA GLY A 30 18.82 -18.83 10.21
C GLY A 30 18.14 -17.49 10.26
N LYS A 31 16.88 -17.51 10.72
CA LYS A 31 15.96 -16.39 10.95
C LYS A 31 15.98 -15.30 9.86
N ILE A 32 14.93 -15.30 9.04
CA ILE A 32 14.52 -14.11 8.30
C ILE A 32 14.48 -12.96 9.32
N GLU A 33 15.30 -11.94 9.10
CA GLU A 33 15.37 -10.77 9.96
C GLU A 33 14.01 -10.05 9.82
N ASN A 34 13.24 -9.98 10.90
CA ASN A 34 11.99 -9.21 10.90
C ASN A 34 12.31 -7.73 10.60
N GLN A 35 11.35 -6.99 10.05
CA GLN A 35 11.49 -5.55 9.87
C GLN A 35 12.01 -4.84 11.14
N SER A 36 12.91 -3.86 10.95
CA SER A 36 13.26 -2.91 12.00
C SER A 36 12.03 -2.07 12.38
N GLN A 37 12.09 -1.39 13.53
CA GLN A 37 10.99 -0.51 13.96
C GLN A 37 10.72 0.60 12.95
N GLU A 38 11.77 1.18 12.37
CA GLU A 38 11.67 2.17 11.30
C GLU A 38 11.05 1.57 10.03
N GLY A 39 11.41 0.32 9.69
CA GLY A 39 10.82 -0.42 8.59
C GLY A 39 9.32 -0.66 8.77
N VAL A 40 8.89 -1.02 9.99
CA VAL A 40 7.46 -1.18 10.32
C VAL A 40 6.71 0.16 10.22
N LEU A 41 7.32 1.25 10.71
CA LEU A 41 6.72 2.59 10.59
C LEU A 41 6.59 3.05 9.13
N ALA A 42 7.58 2.78 8.30
CA ALA A 42 7.51 3.04 6.87
C ALA A 42 6.40 2.22 6.20
N ALA A 43 6.25 0.93 6.55
CA ALA A 43 5.18 0.10 6.04
C ALA A 43 3.77 0.61 6.44
N PHE A 44 3.62 1.19 7.64
CA PHE A 44 2.39 1.88 8.02
C PHE A 44 2.12 3.07 7.10
N ASP A 45 3.11 3.93 6.88
CA ASP A 45 2.96 5.13 6.05
C ASP A 45 2.63 4.78 4.60
N GLU A 46 3.29 3.77 4.04
CA GLU A 46 2.97 3.22 2.71
C GLU A 46 1.52 2.71 2.64
N SER A 47 1.07 1.96 3.65
CA SER A 47 -0.29 1.42 3.67
C SER A 47 -1.34 2.52 3.74
N ILE A 48 -1.11 3.56 4.54
CA ILE A 48 -2.01 4.71 4.71
C ILE A 48 -2.08 5.48 3.40
N ALA A 49 -0.94 5.81 2.80
CA ALA A 49 -0.88 6.52 1.52
C ALA A 49 -1.59 5.74 0.40
N ALA A 50 -1.42 4.42 0.34
CA ALA A 50 -2.11 3.59 -0.64
C ALA A 50 -3.63 3.59 -0.45
N ALA A 51 -4.12 3.53 0.80
CA ALA A 51 -5.53 3.63 1.11
C ALA A 51 -6.10 5.02 0.76
N GLU A 52 -5.40 6.10 1.08
CA GLU A 52 -5.79 7.47 0.74
C GLU A 52 -5.86 7.69 -0.77
N ALA A 53 -4.91 7.14 -1.54
CA ALA A 53 -4.92 7.21 -2.99
C ALA A 53 -6.12 6.48 -3.63
N VAL A 54 -6.63 5.41 -3.01
CA VAL A 54 -7.88 4.76 -3.44
C VAL A 54 -9.07 5.68 -3.18
N LEU A 55 -9.14 6.28 -1.98
CA LEU A 55 -10.23 7.18 -1.61
C LEU A 55 -10.27 8.43 -2.51
N GLU A 56 -9.11 9.02 -2.79
CA GLU A 56 -8.98 10.13 -3.75
C GLU A 56 -9.43 9.72 -5.15
N GLY A 57 -9.04 8.52 -5.61
CA GLY A 57 -9.49 7.99 -6.88
C GLY A 57 -11.02 7.81 -6.94
N LEU A 58 -11.63 7.29 -5.87
CA LEU A 58 -13.08 7.19 -5.77
C LEU A 58 -13.75 8.57 -5.82
N ASN A 59 -13.19 9.57 -5.14
CA ASN A 59 -13.72 10.94 -5.10
C ASN A 59 -13.61 11.67 -6.45
N SER A 60 -12.55 11.39 -7.21
CA SER A 60 -12.32 11.97 -8.53
C SER A 60 -13.04 11.23 -9.66
N GLY A 61 -13.71 10.10 -9.36
CA GLY A 61 -14.39 9.30 -10.38
C GLY A 61 -13.41 8.57 -11.30
N ALA A 62 -12.25 8.16 -10.78
CA ALA A 62 -11.27 7.38 -11.52
C ALA A 62 -11.84 6.05 -12.06
N ASP A 63 -11.17 5.50 -13.07
CA ASP A 63 -11.56 4.26 -13.70
C ASP A 63 -11.69 3.10 -12.69
N LYS A 64 -12.75 2.28 -12.85
CA LYS A 64 -13.08 1.20 -11.92
C LYS A 64 -11.99 0.13 -11.86
N GLU A 65 -11.42 -0.26 -12.99
CA GLU A 65 -10.38 -1.30 -13.02
C GLU A 65 -9.09 -0.78 -12.36
N ALA A 66 -8.73 0.47 -12.65
CA ALA A 66 -7.61 1.14 -11.98
C ALA A 66 -7.81 1.23 -10.46
N LEU A 67 -9.02 1.55 -10.00
CA LEU A 67 -9.35 1.58 -8.57
C LEU A 67 -9.24 0.19 -7.92
N LEU A 68 -9.70 -0.85 -8.60
CA LEU A 68 -9.59 -2.23 -8.11
C LEU A 68 -8.12 -2.70 -8.03
N GLU A 69 -7.26 -2.26 -8.92
CA GLU A 69 -5.82 -2.50 -8.84
C GLU A 69 -5.21 -1.76 -7.66
N LYS A 70 -5.50 -0.45 -7.48
CA LYS A 70 -5.04 0.32 -6.32
C LYS A 70 -5.50 -0.28 -4.98
N MET A 71 -6.73 -0.81 -4.91
CA MET A 71 -7.22 -1.52 -3.71
C MET A 71 -6.42 -2.80 -3.42
N LYS A 72 -5.92 -3.49 -4.46
CA LYS A 72 -5.03 -4.64 -4.29
C LYS A 72 -3.67 -4.19 -3.77
N ASP A 73 -3.14 -3.07 -4.25
CA ASP A 73 -1.88 -2.51 -3.78
C ASP A 73 -1.98 -2.07 -2.32
N ALA A 74 -3.07 -1.40 -1.93
CA ALA A 74 -3.34 -1.05 -0.54
C ALA A 74 -3.37 -2.28 0.39
N LYS A 75 -3.95 -3.39 -0.07
CA LYS A 75 -3.91 -4.67 0.67
C LYS A 75 -2.49 -5.23 0.77
N GLN A 76 -1.71 -5.16 -0.30
CA GLN A 76 -0.32 -5.62 -0.29
C GLN A 76 0.54 -4.78 0.66
N ALA A 77 0.39 -3.46 0.64
CA ALA A 77 1.06 -2.54 1.55
C ALA A 77 0.68 -2.83 3.02
N LEU A 78 -0.62 -3.03 3.31
CA LEU A 78 -1.07 -3.45 4.64
C LEU A 78 -0.39 -4.74 5.10
N ASN A 79 -0.25 -5.74 4.21
CA ASN A 79 0.37 -7.02 4.54
C ASN A 79 1.88 -6.94 4.82
N ARG A 80 2.57 -5.90 4.34
CA ARG A 80 4.00 -5.66 4.63
C ARG A 80 4.26 -5.21 6.06
N ILE A 81 3.24 -4.88 6.83
CA ILE A 81 3.40 -4.50 8.25
C ILE A 81 3.68 -5.77 9.07
N GLU A 82 4.93 -5.91 9.49
CA GLU A 82 5.42 -7.03 10.28
C GLU A 82 5.35 -6.73 11.78
N SER A 83 4.14 -6.67 12.34
CA SER A 83 3.94 -6.43 13.77
C SER A 83 2.84 -7.31 14.36
N ALA A 84 3.23 -8.16 15.32
CA ALA A 84 2.29 -9.00 16.07
C ALA A 84 1.27 -8.17 16.87
N THR A 85 1.69 -6.99 17.36
CA THR A 85 0.87 -6.06 18.15
C THR A 85 -0.41 -5.67 17.43
N VAL A 86 -0.35 -5.48 16.11
CA VAL A 86 -1.50 -4.98 15.32
C VAL A 86 -2.19 -6.05 14.50
N ASN A 87 -1.74 -7.30 14.52
CA ASN A 87 -2.25 -8.34 13.60
C ASN A 87 -3.78 -8.51 13.63
N ARG A 88 -4.39 -8.51 14.82
CA ARG A 88 -5.85 -8.61 14.96
C ARG A 88 -6.56 -7.43 14.31
N GLU A 89 -6.05 -6.22 14.53
CA GLU A 89 -6.64 -5.00 13.97
C GLU A 89 -6.36 -4.87 12.47
N LYS A 90 -5.23 -5.41 11.99
CA LYS A 90 -4.90 -5.52 10.57
C LYS A 90 -5.92 -6.34 9.81
N GLU A 91 -6.35 -7.48 10.36
CA GLU A 91 -7.41 -8.30 9.74
C GLU A 91 -8.75 -7.56 9.69
N ARG A 92 -9.08 -6.79 10.73
CA ARG A 92 -10.29 -5.93 10.74
C ARG A 92 -10.21 -4.84 9.67
N ALA A 93 -9.05 -4.19 9.52
CA ALA A 93 -8.82 -3.20 8.48
C ALA A 93 -8.92 -3.80 7.07
N ASN A 94 -8.37 -5.00 6.87
CA ASN A 94 -8.47 -5.76 5.63
C ASN A 94 -9.93 -6.16 5.30
N ALA A 95 -10.75 -6.45 6.30
CA ALA A 95 -12.18 -6.74 6.11
C ALA A 95 -12.94 -5.53 5.56
N LEU A 96 -12.68 -4.33 6.08
CA LEU A 96 -13.27 -3.08 5.56
C LEU A 96 -12.82 -2.80 4.12
N LEU A 97 -11.53 -3.00 3.82
CA LEU A 97 -11.02 -2.86 2.44
C LEU A 97 -11.69 -3.85 1.47
N LYS A 98 -11.92 -5.10 1.91
CA LYS A 98 -12.66 -6.10 1.12
C LYS A 98 -14.11 -5.70 0.90
N GLN A 99 -14.75 -5.09 1.90
CA GLN A 99 -16.11 -4.56 1.78
C GLN A 99 -16.17 -3.44 0.75
N ALA A 100 -15.30 -2.43 0.86
CA ALA A 100 -15.21 -1.34 -0.12
C ALA A 100 -15.01 -1.87 -1.55
N ARG A 101 -14.11 -2.85 -1.72
CA ARG A 101 -13.90 -3.53 -3.01
C ARG A 101 -15.17 -4.22 -3.52
N ALA A 102 -15.92 -4.89 -2.64
CA ALA A 102 -17.14 -5.59 -3.02
C ALA A 102 -18.25 -4.62 -3.46
N GLU A 103 -18.38 -3.47 -2.79
CA GLU A 103 -19.31 -2.39 -3.15
C GLU A 103 -18.95 -1.79 -4.51
N LEU A 104 -17.68 -1.50 -4.75
CA LEU A 104 -17.20 -1.02 -6.05
C LEU A 104 -17.46 -2.04 -7.17
N LEU A 105 -17.26 -3.33 -6.91
CA LEU A 105 -17.57 -4.39 -7.87
C LEU A 105 -19.06 -4.42 -8.25
N LYS A 106 -19.95 -4.19 -7.29
CA LYS A 106 -21.41 -4.06 -7.50
C LYS A 106 -21.81 -2.76 -8.22
N GLY A 107 -20.88 -1.82 -8.40
CA GLY A 107 -21.15 -0.51 -8.99
C GLY A 107 -21.68 0.52 -8.00
N ASP A 108 -21.64 0.22 -6.70
CA ASP A 108 -22.04 1.15 -5.65
C ASP A 108 -20.82 1.96 -5.18
N THR A 109 -20.48 2.98 -5.96
CA THR A 109 -19.31 3.83 -5.72
C THR A 109 -19.47 4.65 -4.43
N GLU A 110 -20.69 5.06 -4.06
CA GLU A 110 -20.92 5.84 -2.84
C GLU A 110 -20.78 4.98 -1.58
N ALA A 111 -21.31 3.75 -1.58
CA ALA A 111 -21.04 2.80 -0.50
C ALA A 111 -19.54 2.49 -0.41
N SER A 112 -18.89 2.25 -1.57
CA SER A 112 -17.45 2.01 -1.61
C SER A 112 -16.64 3.18 -1.02
N LYS A 113 -17.04 4.44 -1.25
CA LYS A 113 -16.42 5.62 -0.64
C LYS A 113 -16.57 5.62 0.87
N ALA A 114 -17.78 5.37 1.38
CA ALA A 114 -18.04 5.32 2.81
C ALA A 114 -17.18 4.26 3.51
N SER A 115 -17.16 3.03 2.98
CA SER A 115 -16.31 1.96 3.48
C SER A 115 -14.82 2.28 3.36
N MET A 116 -14.41 3.02 2.33
CA MET A 116 -13.01 3.41 2.15
C MET A 116 -12.58 4.50 3.16
N ILE A 117 -13.47 5.42 3.53
CA ILE A 117 -13.21 6.39 4.61
C ILE A 117 -12.94 5.66 5.93
N GLU A 118 -13.78 4.68 6.27
CA GLU A 118 -13.57 3.84 7.46
C GLU A 118 -12.26 3.04 7.37
N THR A 119 -11.94 2.52 6.18
CA THR A 119 -10.68 1.80 5.93
C THR A 119 -9.46 2.70 6.17
N VAL A 120 -9.43 3.93 5.63
CA VAL A 120 -8.34 4.89 5.86
C VAL A 120 -8.20 5.23 7.34
N ALA A 121 -9.32 5.51 8.03
CA ALA A 121 -9.31 5.77 9.46
C ALA A 121 -8.74 4.58 10.25
N LYS A 122 -9.10 3.36 9.85
CA LYS A 122 -8.60 2.15 10.49
C LYS A 122 -7.11 1.95 10.26
N PHE A 123 -6.60 2.17 9.05
CA PHE A 123 -5.17 2.08 8.74
C PHE A 123 -4.35 3.05 9.60
N LYS A 124 -4.82 4.30 9.73
CA LYS A 124 -4.20 5.31 10.63
C LYS A 124 -4.20 4.86 12.09
N SER A 125 -5.29 4.25 12.54
CA SER A 125 -5.39 3.72 13.91
C SER A 125 -4.39 2.58 14.18
N LEU A 126 -4.02 1.77 13.18
CA LEU A 126 -3.02 0.71 13.36
C LEU A 126 -1.66 1.29 13.73
N LYS A 127 -1.24 2.36 13.05
CA LYS A 127 0.01 3.07 13.36
C LYS A 127 -0.03 3.61 14.80
N GLN A 128 -1.15 4.20 15.20
CA GLN A 128 -1.35 4.69 16.58
C GLN A 128 -1.23 3.59 17.62
N ILE A 129 -1.85 2.42 17.38
CA ILE A 129 -1.74 1.26 18.28
C ILE A 129 -0.28 0.80 18.41
N PHE A 130 0.44 0.73 17.29
CA PHE A 130 1.83 0.32 17.29
C PHE A 130 2.74 1.26 18.07
N VAL A 131 2.59 2.59 17.92
CA VAL A 131 3.42 3.56 18.64
C VAL A 131 3.03 3.77 20.10
N SER A 132 1.84 3.31 20.50
CA SER A 132 1.36 3.40 21.89
C SER A 132 1.72 2.15 22.73
N PHE A 133 2.38 1.17 22.12
CA PHE A 133 2.86 -0.05 22.76
C PHE A 133 4.35 0.06 23.09
#